data_AF-A0A954WX92-F1
#
_entry.id   AF-A0A954WX92-F1
#
_cell.length_a   1.000
_cell.length_b   1.000
_cell.length_c   1.000
_cell.angle_alpha   90.00
_cell.angle_beta   90.00
_cell.angle_gamma   90.00
#
_symmetry.space_group_name_H-M   'P 1'
#
loop_
_entity.id
_entity.type
_entity.pdbx_description
1 polymer ?
#
loop_
_entity_poly.entity_id
_entity_poly.type
_entity_poly.pdbx_seq_one_letter_code
_entity_poly.pdbx_strand_id
1 'polypeptide(L)'
;MVTFRKYNMKVEFYSLTNFATTRRSLEYVIFARWPEDGCDWIHPDDVKTARRLIPGRRVFAKSQTDAEYQVYEYGEESFRALPRMQLRVPGDGLLIGDRVEVRSRLGRRRPIIARIAEMKWDQYNRRIAYRLRYRQLASSLLYGEDDFIHILPPNLPDFELETTIPVPDDETLESEYTFMPSEKPE
;
A
#
# COMPACT_ATOMS: atom_id res chain seq x y z
N MET A 1 -3.45 -36.01 35.50
CA MET A 1 -2.16 -36.30 34.84
C MET A 1 -2.33 -35.99 33.36
N VAL A 2 -1.92 -34.79 32.94
CA VAL A 2 -2.15 -34.27 31.58
C VAL A 2 -0.81 -34.27 30.85
N THR A 3 -0.70 -35.12 29.82
CA THR A 3 0.53 -35.28 29.03
C THR A 3 0.55 -34.23 27.93
N PHE A 4 1.41 -33.21 28.05
CA PHE A 4 1.64 -32.24 26.99
C PHE A 4 2.67 -32.77 25.99
N ARG A 5 2.24 -32.98 24.73
CA ARG A 5 3.13 -33.28 23.60
C ARG A 5 3.94 -32.02 23.24
N LYS A 6 5.26 -32.13 23.36
CA LYS A 6 6.25 -31.16 22.87
C LYS A 6 6.27 -31.20 21.33
N TYR A 7 5.71 -30.20 20.66
CA TYR A 7 5.94 -29.99 19.22
C TYR A 7 7.24 -29.20 19.04
N ASN A 8 8.27 -29.88 18.52
CA ASN A 8 9.50 -29.25 18.02
C ASN A 8 9.19 -28.58 16.68
N MET A 9 8.85 -27.30 16.68
CA MET A 9 8.81 -26.49 15.46
C MET A 9 10.16 -25.78 15.32
N LYS A 10 10.99 -26.23 14.37
CA LYS A 10 12.16 -25.47 13.92
C LYS A 10 11.64 -24.21 13.23
N VAL A 11 11.71 -23.07 13.92
CA VAL A 11 11.53 -21.76 13.29
C VAL A 11 12.86 -21.42 12.64
N GLU A 12 12.95 -21.62 11.32
CA GLU A 12 14.07 -21.08 10.55
C GLU A 12 13.93 -19.56 10.51
N PHE A 13 14.78 -18.89 11.30
CA PHE A 13 14.93 -17.44 11.27
C PHE A 13 15.60 -17.03 9.95
N TYR A 14 14.80 -16.83 8.91
CA TYR A 14 15.27 -16.10 7.74
C TYR A 14 15.51 -14.64 8.15
N SER A 15 16.79 -14.28 8.16
CA SER A 15 17.33 -12.95 8.48
C SER A 15 16.49 -11.81 7.87
N LEU A 16 15.98 -10.94 8.74
CA LEU A 16 15.18 -9.74 8.43
C LEU A 16 15.98 -8.64 7.69
N THR A 17 17.27 -8.84 7.43
CA THR A 17 18.16 -7.82 6.86
C THR A 17 18.03 -7.67 5.34
N ASN A 18 17.43 -8.64 4.63
CA ASN A 18 17.35 -8.62 3.16
C ASN A 18 16.13 -7.86 2.60
N PHE A 19 15.10 -7.56 3.40
CA PHE A 19 13.86 -6.98 2.88
C PHE A 19 13.90 -5.46 2.65
N ALA A 20 14.70 -4.72 3.42
CA ALA A 20 14.74 -3.25 3.33
C ALA A 20 15.58 -2.75 2.14
N THR A 21 16.58 -3.50 1.70
CA THR A 21 17.52 -3.07 0.65
C THR A 21 16.99 -3.36 -0.76
N THR A 22 16.21 -4.43 -0.96
CA THR A 22 15.76 -4.87 -2.31
C THR A 22 14.67 -3.99 -2.92
N ARG A 23 13.89 -3.25 -2.12
CA ARG A 23 12.79 -2.43 -2.67
C ARG A 23 13.25 -1.18 -3.44
N ARG A 24 14.49 -0.71 -3.19
CA ARG A 24 15.06 0.46 -3.90
C ARG A 24 15.53 0.16 -5.32
N SER A 25 15.60 -1.10 -5.74
CA SER A 25 15.97 -1.50 -7.10
C SER A 25 14.78 -1.99 -7.94
N LEU A 26 13.54 -1.82 -7.46
CA LEU A 26 12.36 -2.22 -8.22
C LEU A 26 12.15 -1.29 -9.41
N GLU A 27 12.02 -1.88 -10.60
CA GLU A 27 11.58 -1.16 -11.80
C GLU A 27 10.05 -1.17 -11.85
N TYR A 28 9.45 -0.05 -12.24
CA TYR A 28 8.01 0.09 -12.39
C TYR A 28 7.66 0.22 -13.86
N VAL A 29 6.65 -0.52 -14.31
CA VAL A 29 6.26 -0.55 -15.72
C VAL A 29 4.75 -0.49 -15.92
N ILE A 30 4.35 -0.06 -17.11
CA ILE A 30 2.98 -0.16 -17.59
C ILE A 30 2.93 -0.85 -18.95
N PHE A 31 1.80 -1.47 -19.26
CA PHE A 31 1.48 -2.03 -20.57
C PHE A 31 0.29 -1.27 -21.16
N ALA A 32 0.59 -0.20 -21.90
CA ALA A 32 -0.43 0.72 -22.40
C ALA A 32 -1.27 0.15 -23.55
N ARG A 33 -0.76 -0.87 -24.26
CA ARG A 33 -1.42 -1.47 -25.43
C ARG A 33 -1.14 -2.97 -25.52
N TRP A 34 -2.04 -3.68 -26.19
CA TRP A 34 -1.85 -5.07 -26.60
C TRP A 34 -1.36 -5.09 -28.06
N PRO A 35 -0.35 -5.90 -28.44
CA PRO A 35 0.12 -5.96 -29.82
C PRO A 35 -0.86 -6.71 -30.72
N GLU A 36 -0.91 -6.34 -32.00
CA GLU A 36 -1.75 -7.03 -33.01
C GLU A 36 -1.27 -8.46 -33.27
N ASP A 37 0.05 -8.69 -33.19
CA ASP A 37 0.72 -9.98 -33.45
C ASP A 37 0.43 -11.08 -32.41
N GLY A 38 -0.49 -10.85 -31.45
CA GLY A 38 -0.95 -11.88 -30.53
C GLY A 38 -0.31 -11.86 -29.15
N CYS A 39 -0.07 -13.05 -28.56
CA CYS A 39 0.30 -13.22 -27.15
C CYS A 39 1.62 -13.97 -26.93
N ASP A 40 2.41 -14.20 -27.97
CA ASP A 40 3.62 -15.03 -27.91
C ASP A 40 4.74 -14.46 -27.03
N TRP A 41 4.61 -13.20 -26.64
CA TRP A 41 5.52 -12.53 -25.72
C TRP A 41 5.14 -12.73 -24.25
N ILE A 42 4.02 -13.38 -23.95
CA ILE A 42 3.55 -13.70 -22.60
C ILE A 42 3.74 -15.20 -22.40
N HIS A 43 4.15 -15.62 -21.21
CA HIS A 43 4.26 -17.02 -20.88
C HIS A 43 2.90 -17.72 -21.10
N PRO A 44 2.84 -18.89 -21.78
CA PRO A 44 1.58 -19.54 -22.16
C PRO A 44 0.58 -19.72 -21.01
N ASP A 45 1.08 -20.13 -19.83
CA ASP A 45 0.25 -20.32 -18.63
C ASP A 45 -0.37 -19.03 -18.08
N ASP A 46 0.23 -17.88 -18.37
CA ASP A 46 -0.12 -16.60 -17.74
C ASP A 46 -0.95 -15.72 -18.69
N VAL A 47 -1.22 -16.17 -19.93
CA VAL A 47 -1.97 -15.40 -20.95
C VAL A 47 -3.34 -14.95 -20.44
N LYS A 48 -4.05 -15.82 -19.73
CA LYS A 48 -5.37 -15.50 -19.16
C LYS A 48 -5.28 -14.40 -18.10
N THR A 49 -4.28 -14.47 -17.23
CA THR A 49 -4.03 -13.46 -16.19
C THR A 49 -3.65 -12.12 -16.82
N ALA A 50 -2.72 -12.15 -17.78
CA ALA A 50 -2.28 -10.94 -18.48
C ALA A 50 -3.44 -10.26 -19.22
N ARG A 51 -4.29 -10.99 -19.96
CA ARG A 51 -5.46 -10.42 -20.65
C ARG A 51 -6.44 -9.66 -19.74
N ARG A 52 -6.50 -10.02 -18.45
CA ARG A 52 -7.34 -9.32 -17.47
C ARG A 52 -6.66 -8.06 -16.93
N LEU A 53 -5.34 -8.09 -16.81
CA LEU A 53 -4.54 -7.04 -16.19
C LEU A 53 -4.12 -5.95 -17.19
N ILE A 54 -3.87 -6.32 -18.44
CA ILE A 54 -3.39 -5.43 -19.51
C ILE A 54 -4.29 -5.56 -20.76
N PRO A 55 -4.38 -4.51 -21.60
CA PRO A 55 -3.72 -3.22 -21.47
C PRO A 55 -4.37 -2.33 -20.41
N GLY A 56 -3.64 -1.32 -19.96
CA GLY A 56 -4.21 -0.30 -19.10
C GLY A 56 -3.17 0.58 -18.41
N ARG A 57 -3.66 1.34 -17.43
CA ARG A 57 -2.84 2.24 -16.62
C ARG A 57 -2.29 1.57 -15.37
N ARG A 58 -2.47 0.26 -15.18
CA ARG A 58 -1.95 -0.45 -14.01
C ARG A 58 -0.43 -0.38 -14.02
N VAL A 59 0.15 -0.03 -12.86
CA VAL A 59 1.59 -0.02 -12.67
C VAL A 59 1.99 -1.34 -12.03
N PHE A 60 2.92 -2.04 -12.67
CA PHE A 60 3.45 -3.31 -12.21
C PHE A 60 4.83 -3.10 -11.62
N ALA A 61 5.11 -3.76 -10.51
CA ALA A 61 6.47 -3.92 -10.03
C ALA A 61 7.13 -5.04 -10.84
N LYS A 62 8.33 -4.78 -11.34
CA LYS A 62 9.11 -5.75 -12.09
C LYS A 62 10.21 -6.30 -11.19
N SER A 63 10.21 -7.62 -11.02
CA SER A 63 11.31 -8.33 -10.35
C SER A 63 12.42 -8.63 -11.36
N GLN A 64 13.68 -8.43 -10.96
CA GLN A 64 14.82 -8.78 -11.79
C GLN A 64 15.04 -10.28 -11.71
N THR A 65 14.90 -10.97 -12.84
CA THR A 65 15.10 -12.42 -12.95
C THR A 65 16.07 -12.71 -14.09
N ASP A 66 16.99 -13.65 -13.89
CA ASP A 66 17.89 -14.17 -14.95
C ASP A 66 17.19 -15.18 -15.90
N ALA A 67 15.86 -15.29 -15.79
CA ALA A 67 15.05 -16.13 -16.64
C ALA A 67 14.72 -15.45 -17.98
N GLU A 68 14.36 -16.26 -18.98
CA GLU A 68 13.89 -15.80 -20.30
C GLU A 68 12.70 -14.83 -20.18
N TYR A 69 11.78 -15.10 -19.26
CA TYR A 69 10.64 -14.25 -18.95
C TYR A 69 10.88 -13.43 -17.68
N GLN A 70 10.46 -12.17 -17.72
CA GLN A 70 10.43 -11.28 -16.56
C GLN A 70 9.11 -11.42 -15.81
N VAL A 71 9.15 -11.29 -14.49
CA VAL A 71 7.97 -11.34 -13.63
C VAL A 71 7.45 -9.94 -13.39
N TYR A 72 6.15 -9.75 -13.65
CA TYR A 72 5.41 -8.52 -13.43
C TYR A 72 4.35 -8.74 -12.36
N GLU A 73 4.42 -7.97 -11.28
CA GLU A 73 3.58 -8.12 -10.08
C GLU A 73 2.58 -6.96 -9.96
N TYR A 74 1.34 -7.29 -9.63
CA TYR A 74 0.25 -6.38 -9.33
C TYR A 74 -0.51 -6.86 -8.09
N GLY A 75 0.05 -6.58 -6.91
CA GLY A 75 -0.46 -7.12 -5.66
C GLY A 75 -0.25 -8.62 -5.59
N GLU A 76 -1.32 -9.38 -5.39
CA GLU A 76 -1.29 -10.86 -5.33
C GLU A 76 -1.23 -11.51 -6.72
N GLU A 77 -1.49 -10.75 -7.79
CA GLU A 77 -1.51 -11.26 -9.14
C GLU A 77 -0.18 -10.99 -9.83
N SER A 78 0.34 -11.97 -10.56
CA SER A 78 1.53 -11.80 -11.36
C SER A 78 1.41 -12.52 -12.70
N PHE A 79 2.24 -12.12 -13.64
CA PHE A 79 2.41 -12.83 -14.90
C PHE A 79 3.85 -12.71 -15.39
N ARG A 80 4.27 -13.69 -16.19
CA ARG A 80 5.57 -13.73 -16.85
C ARG A 80 5.44 -13.27 -18.29
N ALA A 81 6.31 -12.35 -18.71
CA ALA A 81 6.38 -11.90 -20.09
C ALA A 81 7.80 -11.51 -20.50
N LEU A 82 8.09 -11.56 -21.79
CA LEU A 82 9.30 -11.00 -22.35
C LEU A 82 9.32 -9.47 -22.12
N PRO A 83 10.51 -8.82 -22.05
CA PRO A 83 10.67 -7.37 -21.84
C PRO A 83 10.18 -6.49 -23.01
N ARG A 84 9.19 -6.94 -23.77
CA ARG A 84 8.57 -6.25 -24.90
C ARG A 84 7.33 -5.50 -24.41
N MET A 85 6.94 -4.44 -25.11
CA MET A 85 5.71 -3.68 -24.87
C MET A 85 5.61 -2.92 -23.53
N GLN A 86 6.53 -3.16 -22.59
CA GLN A 86 6.59 -2.44 -21.33
C GLN A 86 7.08 -0.99 -21.54
N LEU A 87 6.43 -0.05 -20.89
CA LEU A 87 6.92 1.32 -20.72
C LEU A 87 7.37 1.49 -19.28
N ARG A 88 8.64 1.83 -19.09
CA ARG A 88 9.18 2.14 -17.76
C ARG A 88 8.59 3.45 -17.26
N VAL A 89 8.22 3.49 -16.00
CA VAL A 89 7.73 4.70 -15.32
C VAL A 89 8.54 4.95 -14.05
N PRO A 90 8.67 6.21 -13.61
CA PRO A 90 9.22 6.53 -12.29
C PRO A 90 8.46 5.81 -11.19
N GLY A 91 9.19 5.22 -10.25
CA GLY A 91 8.65 4.60 -9.05
C GLY A 91 9.01 5.39 -7.80
N ASP A 92 8.21 5.21 -6.75
CA ASP A 92 8.37 5.84 -5.44
C ASP A 92 8.63 4.83 -4.31
N GLY A 93 8.87 3.56 -4.68
CA GLY A 93 9.17 2.49 -3.72
C GLY A 93 7.96 1.91 -3.01
N LEU A 94 6.73 2.32 -3.38
CA LEU A 94 5.49 1.79 -2.83
C LEU A 94 4.94 0.63 -3.65
N LEU A 95 4.40 -0.37 -2.98
CA LEU A 95 3.77 -1.54 -3.59
C LEU A 95 2.32 -1.71 -3.14
N ILE A 96 1.53 -2.42 -3.95
CA ILE A 96 0.20 -2.88 -3.54
C ILE A 96 0.35 -3.76 -2.30
N GLY A 97 -0.48 -3.50 -1.29
CA GLY A 97 -0.42 -4.15 0.02
C GLY A 97 0.34 -3.35 1.08
N ASP A 98 1.21 -2.41 0.70
CA ASP A 98 1.94 -1.60 1.66
C ASP A 98 1.00 -0.74 2.53
N ARG A 99 1.34 -0.63 3.81
CA ARG A 99 0.64 0.25 4.77
C ARG A 99 1.21 1.66 4.65
N VAL A 100 0.32 2.63 4.49
CA VAL A 100 0.67 4.05 4.40
C VAL A 100 -0.18 4.85 5.36
N GLU A 101 0.41 5.89 5.95
CA GLU A 101 -0.34 6.91 6.67
C GLU A 101 -0.66 8.04 5.70
N VAL A 102 -1.95 8.35 5.56
CA VAL A 102 -2.41 9.47 4.74
C VAL A 102 -2.30 10.76 5.57
N ARG A 103 -1.60 11.76 5.03
CA ARG A 103 -1.43 13.06 5.68
C ARG A 103 -2.76 13.76 5.91
N SER A 104 -2.88 14.43 7.05
CA SER A 104 -3.92 15.42 7.29
C SER A 104 -3.71 16.64 6.38
N ARG A 105 -4.66 16.92 5.49
CA ARG A 105 -4.64 18.17 4.72
C ARG A 105 -5.19 19.31 5.56
N LEU A 106 -4.31 20.03 6.26
CA LEU A 106 -4.64 21.26 7.00
C LEU A 106 -5.83 21.09 7.97
N GLY A 107 -5.88 19.97 8.70
CA GLY A 107 -6.97 19.69 9.66
C GLY A 107 -8.30 19.26 9.03
N ARG A 108 -8.44 19.26 7.70
CA ARG A 108 -9.68 18.86 7.02
C ARG A 108 -9.91 17.35 6.99
N ARG A 109 -8.87 16.55 7.24
CA ARG A 109 -8.95 15.08 7.30
C ARG A 109 -8.10 14.58 8.45
N ARG A 110 -8.66 13.71 9.29
CA ARG A 110 -7.85 12.98 10.27
C ARG A 110 -6.87 12.07 9.52
N PRO A 111 -5.62 11.94 10.00
CA PRO A 111 -4.70 10.97 9.42
C PRO A 111 -5.31 9.57 9.55
N ILE A 112 -5.17 8.77 8.50
CA ILE A 112 -5.66 7.41 8.46
C ILE A 112 -4.53 6.48 8.03
N ILE A 113 -4.44 5.32 8.67
CA ILE A 113 -3.57 4.23 8.21
C ILE A 113 -4.39 3.36 7.27
N ALA A 114 -3.94 3.23 6.03
CA ALA A 114 -4.61 2.44 5.00
C ALA A 114 -3.61 1.54 4.27
N ARG A 115 -4.10 0.56 3.51
CA ARG A 115 -3.27 -0.26 2.61
C ARG A 115 -3.45 0.20 1.17
N ILE A 116 -2.37 0.17 0.38
CA ILE A 116 -2.46 0.40 -1.06
C ILE A 116 -3.18 -0.79 -1.70
N ALA A 117 -4.24 -0.50 -2.47
CA ALA A 117 -5.07 -1.51 -3.11
C ALA A 117 -4.90 -1.53 -4.64
N GLU A 118 -4.65 -0.39 -5.26
CA GLU A 118 -4.33 -0.30 -6.68
C GLU A 118 -3.27 0.77 -6.92
N MET A 119 -2.44 0.53 -7.93
CA MET A 119 -1.50 1.50 -8.48
C MET A 119 -1.84 1.77 -9.93
N LYS A 120 -1.96 3.05 -10.30
CA LYS A 120 -2.27 3.48 -11.66
C LYS A 120 -1.35 4.61 -12.10
N TRP A 121 -0.87 4.56 -13.33
CA TRP A 121 -0.07 5.63 -13.90
C TRP A 121 -0.94 6.82 -14.26
N ASP A 122 -0.62 7.97 -13.70
CA ASP A 122 -1.16 9.26 -14.11
C ASP A 122 -0.35 9.87 -15.25
N GLN A 123 -0.84 9.71 -16.48
CA GLN A 123 -0.15 10.20 -17.67
C GLN A 123 -0.03 11.74 -17.67
N TYR A 124 -1.03 12.45 -17.15
CA TYR A 124 -1.05 13.90 -17.15
C TYR A 124 -0.03 14.46 -16.15
N ASN A 125 -0.07 13.95 -14.91
CA ASN A 125 0.81 14.39 -13.84
C ASN A 125 2.16 13.65 -13.81
N ARG A 126 2.37 12.68 -14.72
CA ARG A 126 3.55 11.81 -14.81
C ARG A 126 3.98 11.21 -13.46
N ARG A 127 3.01 10.66 -12.73
CA ARG A 127 3.24 10.06 -11.41
C ARG A 127 2.34 8.85 -11.18
N ILE A 128 2.66 8.05 -10.18
CA ILE A 128 1.78 6.95 -9.76
C ILE A 128 0.66 7.52 -8.88
N ALA A 129 -0.56 7.08 -9.17
CA ALA A 129 -1.77 7.37 -8.44
C ALA A 129 -2.26 6.11 -7.73
N TYR A 130 -2.59 6.25 -6.45
CA TYR A 130 -2.86 5.15 -5.53
C TYR A 130 -4.32 5.13 -5.14
N ARG A 131 -4.94 3.95 -5.19
CA ARG A 131 -6.21 3.70 -4.50
C ARG A 131 -5.92 3.00 -3.19
N LEU A 132 -6.53 3.49 -2.12
CA LEU A 132 -6.35 2.94 -0.78
C LEU A 132 -7.53 2.07 -0.37
N ARG A 133 -7.29 1.12 0.53
CA ARG A 133 -8.30 0.34 1.23
C ARG A 133 -8.18 0.56 2.74
N TYR A 134 -9.28 0.93 3.37
CA TYR A 134 -9.38 1.13 4.81
C TYR A 134 -10.53 0.29 5.36
N ARG A 135 -10.28 -0.54 6.39
CA ARG A 135 -11.29 -1.44 6.99
C ARG A 135 -12.16 -2.16 5.94
N GLN A 136 -11.51 -2.70 4.91
CA GLN A 136 -12.12 -3.40 3.75
C GLN A 136 -12.79 -2.51 2.68
N LEU A 137 -13.01 -1.22 2.93
CA LEU A 137 -13.59 -0.30 1.94
C LEU A 137 -12.50 0.32 1.06
N ALA A 138 -12.63 0.15 -0.26
CA ALA A 138 -11.78 0.84 -1.22
C ALA A 138 -12.21 2.30 -1.36
N SER A 139 -11.26 3.22 -1.24
CA SER A 139 -11.51 4.64 -1.48
C SER A 139 -11.82 4.87 -2.96
N SER A 140 -12.77 5.75 -3.24
CA SER A 140 -13.02 6.25 -4.60
C SER A 140 -11.96 7.26 -5.04
N LEU A 141 -11.24 7.87 -4.08
CA LEU A 141 -10.21 8.87 -4.35
C LEU A 141 -8.88 8.21 -4.74
N LEU A 142 -8.17 8.90 -5.62
CA LEU A 142 -6.78 8.62 -5.94
C LEU A 142 -5.87 9.57 -5.16
N TYR A 143 -4.79 9.02 -4.64
CA TYR A 143 -3.79 9.71 -3.84
C TYR A 143 -2.45 9.70 -4.58
N GLY A 144 -1.64 10.73 -4.40
CA GLY A 144 -0.25 10.74 -4.87
C GLY A 144 0.72 10.37 -3.75
N GLU A 145 1.99 10.17 -4.08
CA GLU A 145 3.08 9.97 -3.11
C GLU A 145 3.12 11.10 -2.06
N ASP A 146 2.91 12.35 -2.49
CA ASP A 146 2.92 13.54 -1.62
C ASP A 146 1.87 13.49 -0.49
N ASP A 147 0.83 12.67 -0.66
CA ASP A 147 -0.24 12.50 0.33
C ASP A 147 0.16 11.53 1.46
N PHE A 148 1.34 10.90 1.40
CA PHE A 148 1.73 9.84 2.32
C PHE A 148 2.88 10.21 3.28
N ILE A 149 2.87 9.53 4.42
CA ILE A 149 4.04 9.31 5.26
C ILE A 149 4.34 7.81 5.20
N HIS A 150 5.57 7.47 4.80
CA HIS A 150 5.99 6.07 4.73
C HIS A 150 6.09 5.48 6.13
N ILE A 151 5.26 4.49 6.42
CA ILE A 151 5.46 3.63 7.59
C ILE A 151 6.38 2.48 7.12
N LEU A 152 7.59 2.37 7.68
CA LEU A 152 8.54 1.27 7.42
C LEU A 152 7.91 -0.14 7.71
N PRO A 153 8.50 -1.26 7.22
CA PRO A 153 7.86 -2.31 6.40
C PRO A 153 6.83 -3.27 7.07
N PRO A 154 6.06 -4.05 6.27
CA PRO A 154 4.78 -4.66 6.63
C PRO A 154 4.85 -6.04 7.31
N ASN A 155 5.98 -6.44 7.89
CA ASN A 155 6.14 -7.78 8.49
C ASN A 155 5.86 -7.85 10.00
N LEU A 156 5.19 -6.85 10.55
CA LEU A 156 4.54 -7.08 11.84
C LEU A 156 3.18 -7.72 11.53
N PRO A 157 2.88 -8.93 12.08
CA PRO A 157 1.53 -9.46 12.04
C PRO A 157 0.58 -8.36 12.52
N ASP A 158 -0.65 -8.35 12.00
CA ASP A 158 -1.69 -7.42 12.41
C ASP A 158 -1.91 -7.53 13.92
N PHE A 159 -1.06 -6.88 14.71
CA PHE A 159 -1.43 -6.43 16.02
C PHE A 159 -2.54 -5.44 15.72
N GLU A 160 -3.75 -5.86 16.05
CA GLU A 160 -4.81 -4.93 16.39
C GLU A 160 -4.20 -4.00 17.43
N LEU A 161 -3.61 -2.90 16.97
CA LEU A 161 -3.48 -1.71 17.77
C LEU A 161 -4.93 -1.26 17.94
N GLU A 162 -5.62 -1.90 18.87
CA GLU A 162 -6.58 -1.23 19.71
C GLU A 162 -5.85 0.01 20.21
N THR A 163 -5.96 1.10 19.47
CA THR A 163 -5.86 2.41 20.06
C THR A 163 -7.07 2.51 20.98
N THR A 164 -7.02 1.82 22.12
CA THR A 164 -7.77 2.18 23.31
C THR A 164 -7.14 3.49 23.73
N ILE A 165 -7.54 4.55 23.06
CA ILE A 165 -7.43 5.89 23.59
C ILE A 165 -8.23 5.80 24.88
N PRO A 166 -7.63 6.01 26.07
CA PRO A 166 -8.44 6.20 27.26
C PRO A 166 -9.39 7.34 26.91
N VAL A 167 -10.69 7.03 26.83
CA VAL A 167 -11.70 8.07 26.88
C VAL A 167 -11.41 8.78 28.20
N PRO A 168 -11.02 10.06 28.19
CA PRO A 168 -10.96 10.78 29.46
C PRO A 168 -12.37 10.68 30.02
N ASP A 169 -12.50 10.09 31.21
CA ASP A 169 -13.76 10.00 31.91
C ASP A 169 -14.34 11.41 31.96
N ASP A 170 -15.38 11.63 31.16
CA ASP A 170 -16.11 12.88 31.04
C ASP A 170 -17.05 12.99 32.24
N GLU A 171 -16.46 13.03 33.43
CA GLU A 171 -17.12 13.37 34.68
C GLU A 171 -16.16 14.19 35.52
N THR A 172 -16.51 15.46 35.73
CA THR A 172 -15.92 16.49 36.62
C THR A 172 -15.08 17.60 35.98
N LEU A 173 -15.70 18.36 35.07
CA LEU A 173 -15.44 19.82 34.98
C LEU A 173 -16.77 20.60 35.02
N GLU A 174 -17.58 20.36 36.06
CA GLU A 174 -18.59 21.33 36.47
C GLU A 174 -17.89 22.47 37.22
N SER A 175 -17.53 23.49 36.45
CA SER A 175 -17.87 24.90 36.71
C SER A 175 -17.83 25.41 38.16
N GLU A 176 -16.66 25.81 38.64
CA GLU A 176 -16.54 27.02 39.47
C GLU A 176 -16.29 28.23 38.54
N TYR A 177 -17.32 28.67 37.84
CA TYR A 177 -17.35 30.02 37.26
C TYR A 177 -18.10 30.92 38.22
N THR A 178 -17.37 31.45 39.22
CA THR A 178 -17.88 32.49 40.11
C THR A 178 -18.19 33.74 39.29
N PHE A 179 -19.47 34.04 39.18
CA PHE A 179 -20.05 35.20 38.51
C PHE A 179 -19.60 36.48 39.25
N MET A 180 -18.61 37.19 38.72
CA MET A 180 -18.27 38.54 39.19
C MET A 180 -19.31 39.53 38.68
N PRO A 181 -20.01 40.29 39.55
CA PRO A 181 -21.00 41.26 39.11
C PRO A 181 -20.31 42.44 38.41
N SER A 182 -20.86 42.84 37.26
CA SER A 182 -20.38 43.97 36.48
C SER A 182 -20.66 45.29 37.19
N GLU A 183 -19.62 46.08 37.49
CA GLU A 183 -19.78 47.48 37.86
C GLU A 183 -20.25 48.28 36.63
N LYS A 184 -21.33 49.05 36.82
CA LYS A 184 -21.79 50.05 35.85
C LYS A 184 -20.97 51.33 36.04
N PRO A 185 -20.47 51.97 34.97
CA PRO A 185 -19.99 53.34 35.06
C PRO A 185 -21.16 54.34 35.01
N GLU A 186 -21.01 55.42 35.77
CA GLU A 186 -21.89 56.61 35.87
C GLU A 186 -21.89 57.48 34.61
#